data_AF-A0A7K4S7W2-F1
#
_entry.id   AF-A0A7K4S7W2-F1
#
_cell.length_a   1.000
_cell.length_b   1.000
_cell.length_c   1.000
_cell.angle_alpha   90.00
_cell.angle_beta   90.00
_cell.angle_gamma   90.00
#
_symmetry.space_group_name_H-M   'P 1'
#
loop_
_entity.id
_entity.type
_entity.pdbx_description
1 polymer ?
#
loop_
_entity_poly.entity_id
_entity_poly.type
_entity_poly.pdbx_seq_one_letter_code
_entity_poly.pdbx_strand_id
1 'polypeptide(L)'
;LVSPETRVSVSAHNAAIALAKAPGSAGPWDKFCFGLDASALQERLFVSEENVDGFLGRVFCPSSCSQSALASQPLIEVLHVAEDRMQMRLQ
;
A
#
# COMPACT_ATOMS: atom_id res chain seq x y z
N LEU A 1 -29.02 10.24 9.20
CA LEU A 1 -27.81 10.30 8.35
C LEU A 1 -28.00 9.27 7.25
N VAL A 2 -28.06 9.71 6.00
CA VAL A 2 -28.19 8.82 4.84
C VAL A 2 -26.90 7.99 4.76
N SER A 3 -27.02 6.66 4.77
CA SER A 3 -25.87 5.78 4.55
C SER A 3 -25.31 6.05 3.15
N PRO A 4 -23.99 6.19 2.99
CA PRO A 4 -23.40 6.33 1.66
C PRO A 4 -23.79 5.11 0.82
N GLU A 5 -24.35 5.34 -0.35
CA GLU A 5 -24.76 4.28 -1.26
C GLU A 5 -23.60 3.90 -2.17
N THR A 6 -23.40 2.59 -2.37
CA THR A 6 -22.51 2.12 -3.43
C THR A 6 -23.13 2.47 -4.77
N ARG A 7 -22.35 3.08 -5.67
CA ARG A 7 -22.85 3.54 -6.98
C ARG A 7 -21.92 3.09 -8.09
N VAL A 8 -22.49 2.76 -9.24
CA VAL A 8 -21.75 2.39 -10.45
C VAL A 8 -22.14 3.36 -11.56
N SER A 9 -21.15 3.93 -12.23
CA SER A 9 -21.31 4.78 -13.40
C SER A 9 -20.47 4.20 -14.54
N VAL A 10 -21.09 3.96 -15.69
CA VAL A 10 -20.43 3.36 -16.86
C VAL A 10 -20.60 4.30 -18.06
N SER A 11 -19.52 4.54 -18.78
CA SER A 11 -19.48 5.27 -20.03
C SER A 11 -18.86 4.40 -21.13
N ALA A 12 -18.83 4.91 -22.37
CA ALA A 12 -18.28 4.18 -23.51
C ALA A 12 -16.80 3.76 -23.32
N HIS A 13 -16.05 4.44 -22.44
CA HIS A 13 -14.60 4.26 -22.30
C HIS A 13 -14.15 4.09 -20.85
N ASN A 14 -15.07 4.12 -19.88
CA ASN A 14 -14.70 4.04 -18.48
C ASN A 14 -15.83 3.49 -17.61
N ALA A 15 -15.48 2.94 -16.45
CA ALA A 15 -16.42 2.61 -15.39
C ALA A 15 -15.86 3.12 -14.06
N ALA A 16 -16.71 3.77 -13.27
CA ALA A 16 -16.41 4.24 -11.93
C ALA A 16 -17.33 3.54 -10.93
N ILE A 17 -16.73 3.01 -9.86
CA ILE A 17 -17.44 2.37 -8.76
C ILE A 17 -17.14 3.18 -7.50
N ALA A 18 -18.18 3.78 -6.92
CA ALA A 18 -18.08 4.43 -5.62
C ALA A 18 -18.40 3.40 -4.53
N LEU A 19 -17.42 3.10 -3.69
CA LEU A 19 -17.57 2.16 -2.57
C LEU A 19 -17.95 2.91 -1.30
N ALA A 20 -18.87 2.31 -0.53
CA ALA A 20 -19.31 2.81 0.75
C ALA A 20 -18.97 1.81 1.86
N LYS A 21 -18.61 2.33 3.04
CA LYS A 21 -18.42 1.50 4.23
C LYS A 21 -19.76 1.03 4.76
N ALA A 22 -19.81 -0.22 5.22
CA ALA A 22 -20.99 -0.74 5.89
C ALA A 22 -21.21 0.00 7.23
N PRO A 23 -22.46 0.12 7.70
CA PRO A 23 -22.76 0.70 9.00
C PRO A 23 -21.93 0.03 10.11
N GLY A 24 -21.32 0.83 10.98
CA GLY A 24 -20.45 0.34 12.05
C GLY A 24 -19.00 0.06 11.63
N SER A 25 -18.67 0.11 10.33
CA SER A 25 -17.28 0.09 9.87
C SER A 25 -16.66 1.47 10.05
N ALA A 26 -15.61 1.57 10.86
CA ALA A 26 -14.89 2.81 11.16
C ALA A 26 -13.48 2.82 10.53
N GLY A 27 -12.73 3.91 10.77
CA GLY A 27 -11.33 4.04 10.37
C GLY A 27 -11.09 4.34 8.89
N PRO A 28 -9.83 4.31 8.43
CA PRO A 28 -9.47 4.46 7.01
C PRO A 28 -9.76 3.18 6.22
N TRP A 29 -9.69 3.25 4.88
CA TRP A 29 -9.64 2.04 4.06
C TRP A 29 -8.21 1.48 4.10
N ASP A 30 -8.07 0.17 4.20
CA ASP A 30 -6.76 -0.49 4.17
C ASP A 30 -6.42 -1.01 2.78
N LYS A 31 -7.32 -1.81 2.19
CA LYS A 31 -7.09 -2.47 0.90
C LYS A 31 -8.36 -2.73 0.11
N PHE A 32 -8.19 -2.86 -1.21
CA PHE A 32 -9.20 -3.31 -2.15
C PHE A 32 -8.63 -4.42 -3.03
N CYS A 33 -9.31 -5.57 -3.05
CA CYS A 33 -8.95 -6.70 -3.90
C CYS A 33 -9.92 -6.78 -5.08
N PHE A 34 -9.41 -6.93 -6.30
CA PHE A 34 -10.21 -7.00 -7.52
C PHE A 34 -9.61 -7.99 -8.52
N GLY A 35 -10.46 -8.68 -9.27
CA GLY A 35 -10.06 -9.71 -10.23
C GLY A 35 -11.29 -10.45 -10.75
N LEU A 36 -11.13 -11.16 -11.87
CA LEU A 36 -12.21 -11.97 -12.43
C LEU A 36 -12.56 -13.16 -11.53
N ASP A 37 -11.55 -13.72 -10.86
CA ASP A 37 -11.66 -14.83 -9.93
C ASP A 37 -10.53 -14.80 -8.88
N ALA A 38 -10.55 -15.76 -7.96
CA ALA A 38 -9.59 -15.85 -6.85
C ALA A 38 -8.13 -16.02 -7.29
N SER A 39 -7.88 -16.60 -8.48
CA SER A 39 -6.54 -16.79 -9.01
C SER A 39 -5.95 -15.53 -9.64
N ALA A 40 -6.79 -14.57 -10.02
CA ALA A 40 -6.42 -13.32 -10.66
C ALA A 40 -6.66 -12.09 -9.76
N LEU A 41 -6.83 -12.27 -8.45
CA LEU A 41 -7.01 -11.16 -7.51
C LEU A 41 -5.75 -10.29 -7.44
N GLN A 42 -5.90 -9.03 -7.83
CA GLN A 42 -4.95 -7.97 -7.60
C GLN A 42 -5.32 -7.22 -6.32
N GLU A 43 -4.32 -6.82 -5.55
CA GLU A 43 -4.48 -6.03 -4.34
C GLU A 43 -4.06 -4.59 -4.60
N ARG A 44 -4.89 -3.64 -4.17
CA ARG A 44 -4.56 -2.21 -4.12
C ARG A 44 -4.68 -1.73 -2.69
N LEU A 45 -3.56 -1.28 -2.14
CA LEU A 45 -3.50 -0.70 -0.80
C LEU A 45 -3.91 0.77 -0.86
N PHE A 46 -4.67 1.22 0.12
CA PHE A 46 -4.96 2.64 0.33
C PHE A 46 -3.99 3.19 1.35
N VAL A 47 -3.25 4.23 0.98
CA VAL A 47 -2.33 4.93 1.88
C VAL A 47 -2.82 6.37 2.03
N SER A 48 -2.99 6.79 3.28
CA SER A 48 -3.31 8.14 3.71
C SER A 48 -2.44 8.51 4.90
N GLU A 49 -2.41 9.80 5.24
CA GLU A 49 -1.69 10.28 6.43
C GLU A 49 -2.15 9.57 7.71
N GLU A 50 -3.43 9.20 7.79
CA GLU A 50 -4.01 8.52 8.95
C GLU A 50 -3.57 7.05 9.11
N ASN A 51 -3.14 6.39 8.02
CA ASN A 51 -2.87 4.95 8.03
C ASN A 51 -1.43 4.58 7.63
N VAL A 52 -0.60 5.58 7.32
CA VAL A 52 0.77 5.37 6.83
C VAL A 52 1.61 4.58 7.82
N ASP A 53 1.51 4.86 9.12
CA ASP A 53 2.29 4.13 10.14
C ASP A 53 1.95 2.63 10.16
N GLY A 54 0.65 2.30 10.08
CA GLY A 54 0.18 0.92 9.99
C GLY A 54 0.60 0.25 8.68
N PHE A 55 0.60 1.00 7.57
CA PHE A 55 1.12 0.52 6.29
C PHE A 55 2.62 0.20 6.37
N LEU A 56 3.45 1.12 6.88
CA LEU A 56 4.89 0.93 7.02
C LEU A 56 5.18 -0.25 7.95
N GLY A 57 4.44 -0.40 9.04
CA GLY A 57 4.56 -1.57 9.94
C GLY A 57 4.30 -2.91 9.24
N ARG A 58 3.36 -2.98 8.29
CA ARG A 58 3.06 -4.21 7.53
C ARG A 58 4.11 -4.51 6.46
N VAL A 59 4.56 -3.50 5.71
CA VAL A 59 5.54 -3.67 4.62
C VAL A 59 6.95 -3.94 5.15
N PHE A 60 7.30 -3.34 6.30
CA PHE A 60 8.62 -3.53 6.90
C PHE A 60 8.68 -4.66 7.92
N CYS A 61 7.58 -5.38 8.17
CA CYS A 61 7.64 -6.57 9.03
C CYS A 61 8.44 -7.65 8.30
N PRO A 62 9.66 -8.01 8.77
CA PRO A 62 10.45 -9.04 8.13
C PRO A 62 9.82 -10.38 8.52
N SER A 63 8.83 -10.82 7.77
CA SER A 63 8.42 -12.22 7.83
C SER A 63 9.61 -13.04 7.33
N SER A 64 10.38 -13.60 8.27
CA SER A 64 11.50 -14.53 8.08
C SER A 64 12.86 -14.01 7.58
N CYS A 65 13.32 -12.83 8.03
CA CYS A 65 14.78 -12.64 8.06
C CYS A 65 15.31 -13.22 9.38
N SER A 66 15.67 -14.51 9.36
CA SER A 66 16.64 -15.05 10.33
C SER A 66 17.88 -14.15 10.23
N GLN A 67 18.06 -13.25 11.20
CA GLN A 67 19.21 -12.36 11.29
C GLN A 67 20.47 -13.19 11.53
N SER A 68 20.96 -13.84 10.47
CA SER A 68 22.32 -14.33 10.37
C SER A 68 23.23 -13.11 10.24
N ALA A 69 24.47 -13.26 10.68
CA ALA A 69 25.47 -12.23 11.01
C ALA A 69 25.82 -11.17 9.92
N LEU A 70 25.11 -11.12 8.78
CA LEU A 70 25.15 -10.04 7.79
C LEU A 70 24.47 -8.73 8.27
N ALA A 71 23.72 -8.76 9.37
CA ALA A 71 22.98 -7.60 9.89
C ALA A 71 23.85 -6.39 10.31
N SER A 72 25.18 -6.52 10.34
CA SER A 72 26.10 -5.40 10.63
C SER A 72 26.60 -4.65 9.39
N GLN A 73 26.31 -5.12 8.17
CA GLN A 73 26.71 -4.44 6.94
C GLN A 73 25.53 -3.61 6.42
N PRO A 74 25.70 -2.30 6.15
CA PRO A 74 24.62 -1.51 5.57
C PRO A 74 24.30 -2.05 4.18
N LEU A 75 23.07 -2.57 4.00
CA LEU A 75 22.60 -3.09 2.71
C LEU A 75 22.62 -2.01 1.62
N ILE A 76 22.39 -0.76 2.04
CA ILE A 76 22.46 0.42 1.19
C ILE A 76 23.33 1.45 1.90
N GLU A 77 24.33 1.96 1.19
CA GLU A 77 25.20 3.04 1.65
C GLU A 77 25.00 4.26 0.75
N VAL A 78 24.67 5.41 1.35
CA VAL A 78 24.60 6.67 0.63
C VAL A 78 26.01 7.22 0.49
N LEU A 79 26.50 7.26 -0.75
CA LEU A 79 27.85 7.71 -1.07
C LEU A 79 27.93 9.23 -1.19
N HIS A 80 26.90 9.86 -1.78
CA HIS A 80 26.92 11.28 -2.07
C HIS A 80 25.51 11.84 -2.23
N VAL A 81 25.27 13.05 -1.71
CA VAL A 81 24.04 13.83 -1.90
C VAL A 81 24.42 15.21 -2.44
N ALA A 82 23.84 15.58 -3.57
CA ALA A 82 23.87 16.90 -4.19
C ALA A 82 22.44 17.38 -4.43
N GLU A 83 22.31 18.65 -4.82
CA GLU A 83 21.03 19.31 -5.08
C GLU A 83 20.16 18.56 -6.10
N ASP A 84 20.77 17.95 -7.11
CA ASP A 84 20.10 17.26 -8.21
C ASP A 84 20.34 15.74 -8.25
N ARG A 85 21.19 15.19 -7.37
CA ARG A 85 21.58 13.78 -7.44
C ARG A 85 21.92 13.16 -6.09
N MET A 86 21.44 11.92 -5.91
CA MET A 86 21.86 11.03 -4.83
C MET A 86 22.55 9.80 -5.43
N GLN A 87 23.73 9.45 -4.91
CA GLN A 87 24.44 8.23 -5.25
C GLN A 87 24.37 7.28 -4.07
N MET A 88 23.92 6.06 -4.33
CA MET A 88 23.83 4.99 -3.35
C MET A 88 24.43 3.71 -3.90
N ARG A 89 25.02 2.90 -3.02
CA ARG A 89 25.57 1.58 -3.30
C ARG A 89 24.74 0.53 -2.57
N LEU A 90 24.28 -0.47 -3.31
CA LEU A 90 23.76 -1.72 -2.75
C LEU A 90 24.95 -2.68 -2.54
N GLN A 91 25.03 -3.34 -1.38
CA GLN A 91 26.05 -4.38 -1.12
C GLN A 91 25.59 -5.77 -1.56
#